data_AF-A0A7V2L959-F1
#
_entry.id   AF-A0A7V2L959-F1
#
_cell.length_a   1.000
_cell.length_b   1.000
_cell.length_c   1.000
_cell.angle_alpha   90.00
_cell.angle_beta   90.00
_cell.angle_gamma   90.00
#
_symmetry.space_group_name_H-M   'P 1'
#
loop_
_entity.id
_entity.type
_entity.pdbx_description
1 polymer ?
#
loop_
_entity_poly.entity_id
_entity_poly.type
_entity_poly.pdbx_seq_one_letter_code
_entity_poly.pdbx_strand_id
1 'polypeptide(L)'
;MRRPLIVVSLILLISIPLAVILHEFTREVFLSFLFRLSWFARLYVDSLPQPILWAVFIAIAIVIATRSLLKRRSTTEVTTKVSRVRMGRVHNLMQAINRTSEGLYFKWRLAQHLLGLTLEAVAHQERTSPTLVRERLKSRGLDAPSEIEAYLHAGLTPVLSTRSNLITRLKGAIMPTHHISPLDLDPERVIQFLEDQLEIDYE
;
A
#
# COMPACT_ATOMS: atom_id res chain seq x y z
N MET A 1 -12.94 11.70 60.35
CA MET A 1 -12.67 11.89 58.90
C MET A 1 -11.82 13.14 58.57
N ARG A 2 -11.08 13.76 59.51
CA ARG A 2 -10.31 15.01 59.26
C ARG A 2 -8.86 14.81 58.83
N ARG A 3 -8.26 13.65 59.13
CA ARG A 3 -6.88 13.30 58.75
C ARG A 3 -6.61 13.28 57.24
N PRO A 4 -7.50 12.78 56.35
CA PRO A 4 -7.20 12.79 54.91
C PRO A 4 -7.17 14.22 54.33
N LEU A 5 -7.99 15.15 54.85
CA LEU A 5 -8.01 16.55 54.39
C LEU A 5 -6.71 17.29 54.70
N ILE A 6 -6.08 16.99 55.85
CA ILE A 6 -4.79 17.59 56.24
C ILE A 6 -3.67 17.07 55.34
N VAL A 7 -3.67 15.77 55.02
CA VAL A 7 -2.67 15.17 54.13
C VAL A 7 -2.82 15.71 52.70
N VAL A 8 -4.05 15.83 52.19
CA VAL A 8 -4.30 16.42 50.86
C VAL A 8 -3.87 17.89 50.83
N SER A 9 -4.18 18.67 51.87
CA SER A 9 -3.75 20.07 51.96
C SER A 9 -2.23 20.20 51.99
N LEU A 10 -1.53 19.35 52.74
CA LEU A 10 -0.07 19.34 52.80
C LEU A 10 0.56 18.96 51.46
N ILE A 11 0.01 17.94 50.78
CA ILE A 11 0.46 17.54 49.44
C ILE A 11 0.25 18.68 48.44
N LEU A 12 -0.91 19.34 48.47
CA LEU A 12 -1.19 20.47 47.59
C LEU A 12 -0.24 21.64 47.86
N LEU A 13 0.04 21.93 49.13
CA LEU A 13 0.95 22.99 49.56
C LEU A 13 2.39 22.76 49.08
N ILE A 14 2.84 21.50 48.97
CA ILE A 14 4.17 21.14 48.47
C ILE A 14 4.19 21.06 46.93
N SER A 15 3.09 20.61 46.32
CA SER A 15 2.99 20.43 44.86
C SER A 15 3.05 21.75 44.10
N ILE A 16 2.40 22.81 44.62
CA ILE A 16 2.36 24.13 43.98
C ILE A 16 3.76 24.73 43.80
N PRO A 17 4.61 24.90 44.85
CA PRO A 17 5.95 25.46 44.66
C PRO A 17 6.85 24.54 43.83
N LEU A 18 6.68 23.22 43.94
CA LEU A 18 7.43 22.26 43.13
C LEU A 18 7.11 22.42 41.64
N ALA A 19 5.84 22.60 41.28
CA ALA A 19 5.41 22.85 39.92
C ALA A 19 5.97 24.16 39.36
N VAL A 20 6.04 25.22 40.16
CA VAL A 20 6.63 26.51 39.75
C VAL A 20 8.14 26.37 39.50
N ILE A 21 8.86 25.70 40.38
CA ILE A 21 10.30 25.44 40.21
C ILE A 21 10.56 24.58 38.96
N LEU A 22 9.77 23.52 38.75
CA LEU A 22 9.88 22.69 37.55
C LEU A 22 9.56 23.48 36.27
N HIS A 23 8.60 24.41 36.33
CA HIS A 23 8.21 25.19 35.16
C HIS A 23 9.30 26.17 34.73
N GLU A 24 9.91 26.88 35.68
CA GLU A 24 11.00 27.81 35.37
C GLU A 24 12.25 27.03 34.89
N PHE A 25 12.54 25.89 35.54
CA PHE A 25 13.66 25.03 35.15
C PHE A 25 13.47 24.44 33.74
N THR A 26 12.26 23.98 33.41
CA THR A 26 11.97 23.52 32.04
C THR A 26 12.08 24.66 31.05
N ARG A 27 11.57 25.86 31.35
CA ARG A 27 11.64 26.98 30.42
C ARG A 27 13.09 27.40 30.11
N GLU A 28 13.92 27.59 31.12
CA GLU A 28 15.31 28.01 30.91
C GLU A 28 16.18 26.93 30.27
N VAL A 29 16.01 25.67 30.68
CA VAL A 29 16.77 24.54 30.13
C VAL A 29 16.33 24.26 28.68
N PHE A 30 15.03 24.27 28.38
CA PHE A 30 14.55 24.04 27.00
C PHE A 30 14.96 25.18 26.06
N LEU A 31 14.84 26.45 26.47
CA LEU A 31 15.30 27.56 25.63
C LEU A 31 16.81 27.48 25.39
N SER A 32 17.59 27.21 26.44
CA SER A 32 19.05 27.05 26.34
C SER A 32 19.46 25.83 25.51
N PHE A 33 18.68 24.74 25.57
CA PHE A 33 18.89 23.53 24.79
C PHE A 33 18.59 23.77 23.32
N LEU A 34 17.46 24.41 23.00
CA LEU A 34 17.08 24.76 21.63
C LEU A 34 18.10 25.72 20.99
N PHE A 35 18.59 26.71 21.75
CA PHE A 35 19.66 27.61 21.26
C PHE A 35 20.97 26.86 21.01
N ARG A 36 21.37 25.94 21.90
CA ARG A 36 22.55 25.10 21.67
C ARG A 36 22.37 24.19 20.46
N LEU A 37 21.17 23.62 20.29
CA LEU A 37 20.86 22.74 19.18
C LEU A 37 20.87 23.49 17.84
N SER A 38 20.31 24.71 17.80
CA SER A 38 20.34 25.54 16.60
C SER A 38 21.74 26.04 16.27
N TRP A 39 22.53 26.39 17.28
CA TRP A 39 23.94 26.74 17.11
C TRP A 39 24.75 25.56 16.59
N PHE A 40 24.58 24.35 17.15
CA PHE A 40 25.20 23.13 16.64
C PHE A 40 24.78 22.81 15.21
N ALA A 41 23.49 22.93 14.90
CA ALA A 41 22.97 22.69 13.56
C ALA A 41 23.58 23.67 12.56
N ARG A 42 23.67 24.96 12.93
CA ARG A 42 24.32 25.98 12.10
C ARG A 42 25.81 25.70 11.92
N LEU A 43 26.52 25.36 12.99
CA LEU A 43 27.93 24.98 12.93
C LEU A 43 28.14 23.78 12.00
N TYR A 44 27.24 22.81 12.04
CA TYR A 44 27.29 21.62 11.18
C TYR A 44 27.04 21.97 9.70
N VAL A 45 26.10 22.88 9.43
CA VAL A 45 25.81 23.39 8.08
C VAL A 45 26.98 24.22 7.55
N ASP A 46 27.57 25.09 8.37
CA ASP A 46 28.72 25.92 7.99
C ASP A 46 30.01 25.09 7.84
N SER A 47 30.12 23.99 8.59
CA SER A 47 31.26 23.04 8.48
C SER A 47 31.13 22.08 7.32
N LEU A 48 29.93 21.95 6.72
CA LEU A 48 29.75 21.18 5.49
C LEU A 48 30.34 21.98 4.33
N PRO A 49 31.48 21.56 3.76
CA PRO A 49 32.05 22.25 2.62
C PRO A 49 31.02 22.21 1.50
N GLN A 50 30.66 23.38 0.99
CA GLN A 50 29.77 23.56 -0.17
C GLN A 50 30.02 22.55 -1.31
N PRO A 51 31.27 22.18 -1.67
CA PRO A 51 31.50 21.15 -2.70
C PRO A 51 30.96 19.76 -2.34
N ILE A 52 30.87 19.38 -1.07
CA ILE A 52 30.32 18.08 -0.64
C ILE A 52 28.82 18.01 -0.92
N LEU A 53 28.07 19.09 -0.63
CA LEU A 53 26.64 19.16 -0.95
C LEU A 53 26.40 19.04 -2.46
N TRP A 54 27.19 19.75 -3.27
CA TRP A 54 27.15 19.62 -4.72
C TRP A 54 27.54 18.22 -5.19
N ALA A 55 28.55 17.59 -4.59
CA ALA A 55 28.95 16.24 -4.92
C ALA A 55 27.82 15.23 -4.64
N VAL A 56 27.14 15.35 -3.50
CA VAL A 56 25.96 14.51 -3.18
C VAL A 56 24.83 14.75 -4.17
N PHE A 57 24.54 16.01 -4.49
CA PHE A 57 23.48 16.35 -5.43
C PHE A 57 23.77 15.81 -6.83
N ILE A 58 25.01 15.97 -7.31
CA ILE A 58 25.49 15.42 -8.58
C ILE A 58 25.44 13.89 -8.55
N ALA A 59 25.86 13.25 -7.46
CA ALA A 59 25.80 11.80 -7.31
C ALA A 59 24.35 11.28 -7.41
N ILE A 60 23.40 11.94 -6.74
CA ILE A 60 21.97 11.62 -6.85
C ILE A 60 21.48 11.82 -8.28
N ALA A 61 21.84 12.95 -8.91
CA ALA A 61 21.46 13.24 -10.29
C ALA A 61 22.00 12.17 -11.26
N ILE A 62 23.25 11.71 -11.08
CA ILE A 62 23.86 10.63 -11.87
C ILE A 62 23.13 9.31 -11.62
N VAL A 63 22.79 8.97 -10.37
CA VAL A 63 22.02 7.75 -10.06
C VAL A 63 20.64 7.80 -10.73
N ILE A 64 19.95 8.94 -10.69
CA ILE A 64 18.67 9.13 -11.36
C ILE A 64 18.84 9.03 -12.87
N ALA A 65 19.85 9.70 -13.44
CA ALA A 65 20.10 9.72 -14.87
C ALA A 65 20.47 8.33 -15.40
N THR A 66 21.34 7.60 -14.70
CA THR A 66 21.70 6.21 -15.05
C THR A 66 20.50 5.29 -14.91
N ARG A 67 19.76 5.33 -13.80
CA ARG A 67 18.51 4.56 -13.66
C ARG A 67 17.49 4.90 -14.73
N SER A 68 17.35 6.18 -15.08
CA SER A 68 16.45 6.65 -16.14
C SER A 68 16.90 6.13 -17.51
N LEU A 69 18.21 6.16 -17.80
CA LEU A 69 18.77 5.67 -19.05
C LEU A 69 18.66 4.14 -19.17
N LEU A 70 18.93 3.41 -18.09
CA LEU A 70 18.75 1.96 -18.02
C LEU A 70 17.27 1.57 -18.15
N LYS A 71 16.36 2.31 -17.51
CA LYS A 71 14.91 2.12 -17.63
C LYS A 71 14.40 2.47 -19.03
N ARG A 72 14.98 3.48 -19.67
CA ARG A 72 14.68 3.87 -21.05
C ARG A 72 15.10 2.80 -22.06
N ARG A 73 16.12 1.98 -21.76
CA ARG A 73 16.48 0.83 -22.62
C ARG A 73 15.47 -0.33 -22.53
N SER A 74 14.64 -0.39 -21.48
CA SER A 74 13.50 -1.33 -21.39
C SER A 74 12.14 -0.66 -21.68
N THR A 75 12.15 0.63 -22.03
CA THR A 75 10.94 1.41 -22.35
C THR A 75 11.12 2.03 -23.73
N THR A 76 11.45 1.20 -24.71
CA THR A 76 10.97 1.47 -26.07
C THR A 76 9.47 1.18 -26.04
N GLU A 77 8.69 2.22 -26.33
CA GLU A 77 7.22 2.22 -26.52
C GLU A 77 6.34 2.13 -25.27
N VAL A 78 6.21 3.26 -24.57
CA VAL A 78 4.87 3.76 -24.18
C VAL A 78 4.74 5.19 -24.67
N THR A 79 4.87 5.37 -25.98
CA THR A 79 4.25 6.52 -26.63
C THR A 79 2.86 6.05 -26.98
N THR A 80 1.89 6.74 -26.40
CA THR A 80 0.51 6.84 -26.84
C THR A 80 0.47 7.12 -28.35
N LYS A 81 0.56 6.07 -29.15
CA LYS A 81 0.18 6.07 -30.55
C LYS A 81 -0.49 4.75 -30.80
N VAL A 82 -1.80 4.85 -30.98
CA VAL A 82 -2.64 3.87 -31.66
C VAL A 82 -1.90 3.40 -32.91
N SER A 83 -1.18 2.27 -32.81
CA SER A 83 -0.56 1.62 -33.96
C SER A 83 -0.41 0.13 -33.68
N ARG A 84 -1.37 -0.60 -34.25
CA ARG A 84 -1.32 -1.98 -34.72
C ARG A 84 0.08 -2.64 -34.65
N VAL A 85 0.28 -3.49 -33.65
CA VAL A 85 0.87 -4.82 -33.89
C VAL A 85 -0.05 -5.82 -33.22
N ARG A 86 -0.58 -6.75 -34.01
CA ARG A 86 -1.43 -7.88 -33.58
C ARG A 86 -0.61 -8.86 -32.73
N MET A 87 -0.14 -8.47 -31.55
CA MET A 87 0.09 -9.44 -30.48
C MET A 87 -1.26 -9.65 -29.82
N GLY A 88 -1.84 -10.84 -30.03
CA GLY A 88 -3.20 -11.15 -29.62
C GLY A 88 -3.42 -10.86 -28.14
N ARG A 89 -4.63 -10.42 -27.79
CA ARG A 89 -5.04 -10.20 -26.38
C ARG A 89 -4.66 -11.37 -25.47
N VAL A 90 -4.68 -12.59 -26.02
CA VAL A 90 -4.27 -13.85 -25.38
C VAL A 90 -2.78 -13.88 -25.00
N HIS A 91 -1.88 -13.34 -25.82
CA HIS A 91 -0.44 -13.33 -25.51
C HIS A 91 -0.11 -12.42 -24.32
N ASN A 92 -0.79 -11.28 -24.23
CA ASN A 92 -0.66 -10.38 -23.08
C ASN A 92 -1.22 -11.01 -21.80
N LEU A 93 -2.31 -11.79 -21.93
CA LEU A 93 -2.89 -12.54 -20.81
C LEU A 93 -1.93 -13.65 -20.34
N MET A 94 -1.36 -14.43 -21.26
CA MET A 94 -0.36 -15.45 -20.94
C MET A 94 0.88 -14.85 -20.24
N GLN A 95 1.35 -13.69 -20.70
CA GLN A 95 2.47 -13.02 -20.06
C GLN A 95 2.11 -12.52 -18.65
N ALA A 96 0.87 -12.07 -18.43
CA ALA A 96 0.39 -11.67 -17.10
C ALA A 96 0.24 -12.87 -16.16
N ILE A 97 -0.26 -14.01 -16.65
CA ILE A 97 -0.36 -15.28 -15.90
C ILE A 97 1.03 -15.75 -15.49
N ASN A 98 2.00 -15.81 -16.42
CA ASN A 98 3.38 -16.23 -16.09
C ASN A 98 4.05 -15.36 -15.01
N ARG A 99 3.72 -14.07 -14.94
CA ARG A 99 4.27 -13.14 -13.94
C ARG A 99 3.55 -13.16 -12.59
N THR A 100 2.46 -13.90 -12.41
CA THR A 100 1.82 -14.03 -11.09
C THR A 100 2.72 -14.66 -10.03
N SER A 101 3.72 -15.44 -10.44
CA SER A 101 4.77 -16.00 -9.58
C SER A 101 5.74 -14.95 -9.04
N GLU A 102 5.85 -13.77 -9.68
CA GLU A 102 6.85 -12.74 -9.36
C GLU A 102 6.46 -11.86 -8.16
N GLY A 103 5.23 -11.93 -7.66
CA GLY A 103 4.85 -11.27 -6.41
C GLY A 103 3.38 -10.90 -6.25
N LEU A 104 3.01 -10.53 -5.03
CA LEU A 104 1.63 -10.25 -4.59
C LEU A 104 0.93 -9.15 -5.40
N TYR A 105 1.69 -8.18 -5.93
CA TYR A 105 1.16 -7.14 -6.81
C TYR A 105 0.67 -7.71 -8.16
N PHE A 106 1.37 -8.68 -8.73
CA PHE A 106 0.99 -9.30 -10.00
C PHE A 106 -0.24 -10.18 -9.84
N LYS A 107 -0.32 -10.94 -8.72
CA LYS A 107 -1.54 -11.69 -8.34
C LYS A 107 -2.76 -10.77 -8.23
N TRP A 108 -2.62 -9.64 -7.53
CA TRP A 108 -3.71 -8.65 -7.41
C TRP A 108 -4.10 -8.04 -8.75
N ARG A 109 -3.12 -7.71 -9.60
CA ARG A 109 -3.39 -7.13 -10.92
C ARG A 109 -4.13 -8.11 -11.83
N LEU A 110 -3.81 -9.40 -11.74
CA LEU A 110 -4.55 -10.46 -12.44
C LEU A 110 -5.98 -10.57 -11.90
N ALA A 111 -6.16 -10.62 -10.57
CA ALA A 111 -7.48 -10.65 -9.94
C ALA A 111 -8.36 -9.48 -10.38
N GLN A 112 -7.79 -8.28 -10.48
CA GLN A 112 -8.52 -7.10 -10.93
C GLN A 112 -8.85 -7.13 -12.42
N HIS A 113 -7.99 -7.73 -13.26
CA HIS A 113 -8.29 -7.91 -14.68
C HIS A 113 -9.42 -8.92 -14.88
N LEU A 114 -9.36 -10.06 -14.19
CA LEU A 114 -10.41 -11.08 -14.21
C LEU A 114 -11.73 -10.50 -13.70
N LEU A 115 -11.73 -9.77 -12.60
CA LEU A 115 -12.91 -9.05 -12.10
C LEU A 115 -13.49 -8.07 -13.14
N GLY A 116 -12.65 -7.39 -13.91
CA GLY A 116 -13.12 -6.54 -15.00
C GLY A 116 -13.89 -7.33 -16.05
N LEU A 117 -13.35 -8.48 -16.47
CA LEU A 117 -13.99 -9.38 -17.43
C LEU A 117 -15.28 -9.98 -16.87
N THR A 118 -15.30 -10.40 -15.60
CA THR A 118 -16.51 -10.94 -14.96
C THR A 118 -17.63 -9.91 -14.94
N LEU A 119 -17.31 -8.66 -14.58
CA LEU A 119 -18.29 -7.58 -14.54
C LEU A 119 -18.79 -7.21 -15.93
N GLU A 120 -17.93 -7.23 -16.95
CA GLU A 120 -18.32 -6.97 -18.34
C GLU A 120 -19.20 -8.09 -18.90
N ALA A 121 -18.85 -9.35 -18.63
CA ALA A 121 -19.62 -10.53 -19.01
C ALA A 121 -21.03 -10.51 -18.41
N VAL A 122 -21.13 -10.37 -17.08
CA VAL A 122 -22.42 -10.34 -16.37
C VAL A 122 -23.24 -9.11 -16.76
N ALA A 123 -22.61 -7.95 -16.93
CA ALA A 123 -23.29 -6.75 -17.41
C ALA A 123 -23.90 -6.96 -18.81
N HIS A 124 -23.19 -7.69 -19.69
CA HIS A 124 -23.68 -8.00 -21.02
C HIS A 124 -24.86 -8.97 -20.98
N GLN A 125 -24.77 -10.04 -20.18
CA GLN A 125 -25.83 -11.04 -20.02
C GLN A 125 -27.11 -10.44 -19.40
N GLU A 126 -26.96 -9.62 -18.36
CA GLU A 126 -28.09 -8.99 -17.66
C GLU A 126 -28.57 -7.67 -18.31
N ARG A 127 -27.99 -7.27 -19.46
CA ARG A 127 -28.23 -5.96 -20.12
C ARG A 127 -28.18 -4.77 -19.16
N THR A 128 -27.31 -4.84 -18.16
CA THR A 128 -27.25 -3.91 -17.03
C THR A 128 -25.91 -3.17 -17.03
N SER A 129 -25.85 -1.99 -16.41
CA SER A 129 -24.59 -1.25 -16.30
C SER A 129 -23.56 -2.02 -15.44
N PRO A 130 -22.28 -2.07 -15.86
CA PRO A 130 -21.22 -2.74 -15.08
C PRO A 130 -21.01 -2.12 -13.70
N THR A 131 -21.41 -0.86 -13.48
CA THR A 131 -21.38 -0.22 -12.16
C THR A 131 -22.39 -0.84 -11.19
N LEU A 132 -23.59 -1.19 -11.67
CA LEU A 132 -24.63 -1.80 -10.84
C LEU A 132 -24.28 -3.25 -10.50
N VAL A 133 -23.68 -4.00 -11.43
CA VAL A 133 -23.17 -5.35 -11.18
C VAL A 133 -22.06 -5.31 -10.11
N ARG A 134 -21.19 -4.29 -10.15
CA ARG A 134 -20.15 -4.10 -9.14
C ARG A 134 -20.72 -3.80 -7.75
N GLU A 135 -21.79 -3.01 -7.66
CA GLU A 135 -22.48 -2.76 -6.39
C GLU A 135 -23.22 -3.99 -5.88
N ARG A 136 -23.81 -4.80 -6.78
CA ARG A 136 -24.43 -6.07 -6.43
C ARG A 136 -23.40 -7.07 -5.90
N LEU A 137 -22.23 -7.20 -6.53
CA LEU A 137 -21.15 -8.03 -6.03
C LEU A 137 -20.69 -7.60 -4.62
N LYS A 138 -20.63 -6.30 -4.34
CA LYS A 138 -20.29 -5.80 -3.00
C LYS A 138 -21.35 -6.08 -1.93
N SER A 139 -22.62 -6.20 -2.31
CA SER A 139 -23.75 -6.20 -1.37
C SER A 139 -24.43 -7.56 -1.21
N ARG A 140 -24.43 -8.40 -2.25
CA ARG A 140 -25.23 -9.63 -2.30
C ARG A 140 -24.44 -10.86 -2.76
N GLY A 141 -23.17 -10.71 -3.15
CA GLY A 141 -22.39 -11.79 -3.77
C GLY A 141 -22.77 -12.02 -5.23
N LEU A 142 -21.96 -12.78 -5.94
CA LEU A 142 -22.32 -13.40 -7.23
C LEU A 142 -22.88 -14.79 -6.92
N ASP A 143 -23.72 -15.37 -7.78
CA ASP A 143 -24.14 -16.78 -7.64
C ASP A 143 -22.99 -17.72 -8.07
N ALA A 144 -21.85 -17.58 -7.39
CA ALA A 144 -20.56 -18.18 -7.71
C ALA A 144 -20.04 -18.96 -6.49
N PRO A 145 -19.18 -19.99 -6.70
CA PRO A 145 -18.52 -20.69 -5.61
C PRO A 145 -17.78 -19.72 -4.67
N SER A 146 -17.89 -19.93 -3.36
CA SER A 146 -17.38 -19.03 -2.31
C SER A 146 -15.87 -18.73 -2.42
N GLU A 147 -15.09 -19.65 -2.98
CA GLU A 147 -13.66 -19.48 -3.26
C GLU A 147 -13.41 -18.40 -4.34
N ILE A 148 -14.25 -18.36 -5.36
CA ILE A 148 -14.15 -17.41 -6.49
C ILE A 148 -14.66 -16.04 -6.07
N GLU A 149 -15.73 -15.99 -5.28
CA GLU A 149 -16.19 -14.74 -4.66
C GLU A 149 -15.09 -14.09 -3.82
N ALA A 150 -14.41 -14.88 -2.98
CA ALA A 150 -13.29 -14.39 -2.16
C ALA A 150 -12.14 -13.83 -3.01
N TYR A 151 -11.82 -14.48 -4.14
CA TYR A 151 -10.81 -14.02 -5.08
C TYR A 151 -11.21 -12.71 -5.78
N LEU A 152 -12.46 -12.60 -6.24
CA LEU A 152 -12.99 -11.40 -6.88
C LEU A 152 -13.11 -10.21 -5.90
N HIS A 153 -13.50 -10.48 -4.66
CA HIS A 153 -13.48 -9.49 -3.57
C HIS A 153 -12.07 -9.00 -3.24
N ALA A 154 -11.06 -9.86 -3.31
CA ALA A 154 -9.67 -9.45 -3.14
C ALA A 154 -9.21 -8.49 -4.26
N GLY A 155 -9.72 -8.65 -5.49
CA GLY A 155 -9.50 -7.72 -6.60
C GLY A 155 -10.22 -6.37 -6.47
N LEU A 156 -11.31 -6.30 -5.69
CA LEU A 156 -12.02 -5.05 -5.40
C LEU A 156 -11.27 -4.15 -4.40
N THR A 157 -10.41 -4.74 -3.58
CA THR A 157 -9.72 -4.05 -2.49
C THR A 157 -8.36 -3.52 -2.99
N PRO A 158 -8.07 -2.22 -2.87
CA PRO A 158 -6.77 -1.69 -3.29
C PRO A 158 -5.64 -2.24 -2.41
N VAL A 159 -4.54 -2.72 -3.02
CA VAL A 159 -3.33 -3.26 -2.36
C VAL A 159 -2.83 -2.37 -1.22
N LEU A 160 -3.02 -1.06 -1.33
CA LEU A 160 -2.60 -0.05 -0.35
C LEU A 160 -3.30 -0.16 1.02
N SER A 161 -4.44 -0.85 1.12
CA SER A 161 -5.08 -1.18 2.40
C SER A 161 -4.30 -2.24 3.22
N THR A 162 -3.32 -2.91 2.60
CA THR A 162 -2.38 -3.85 3.26
C THR A 162 -1.28 -3.12 4.04
N ARG A 163 -1.35 -1.79 4.24
CA ARG A 163 -0.43 -1.07 5.13
C ARG A 163 -0.61 -1.43 6.62
N SER A 164 -1.72 -2.08 6.97
CA SER A 164 -1.95 -2.67 8.30
C SER A 164 -1.07 -3.89 8.58
N ASN A 165 -0.51 -4.53 7.54
CA ASN A 165 0.22 -5.80 7.70
C ASN A 165 1.72 -5.69 8.03
N LEU A 166 2.28 -4.48 8.09
CA LEU A 166 3.66 -4.30 8.58
C LEU A 166 3.75 -4.57 10.10
N ILE A 167 2.70 -4.22 10.85
CA ILE A 167 2.66 -4.42 12.31
C ILE A 167 2.35 -5.90 12.64
N THR A 168 1.57 -6.60 11.82
CA THR A 168 1.34 -8.05 11.98
C THR A 168 2.53 -8.90 11.52
N ARG A 169 3.37 -8.44 10.59
CA ARG A 169 4.65 -9.12 10.25
C ARG A 169 5.63 -9.19 11.43
N LEU A 170 5.61 -8.21 12.33
CA LEU A 170 6.39 -8.25 13.57
C LEU A 170 5.80 -9.20 14.62
N LYS A 171 4.47 -9.45 14.60
CA LYS A 171 3.82 -10.44 15.48
C LYS A 171 3.86 -11.87 14.93
N GLY A 172 3.95 -12.05 13.62
CA GLY A 172 3.98 -13.36 12.94
C GLY A 172 5.26 -14.16 13.14
N ALA A 173 6.32 -13.58 13.71
CA ALA A 173 7.52 -14.31 14.11
C ALA A 173 7.28 -15.22 15.34
N ILE A 174 6.15 -15.04 16.06
CA ILE A 174 5.86 -15.74 17.31
C ILE A 174 4.78 -16.83 17.12
N MET A 175 4.00 -16.78 16.04
CA MET A 175 2.94 -17.75 15.77
C MET A 175 2.70 -17.86 14.25
N PRO A 176 3.02 -18.99 13.60
CA PRO A 176 2.72 -19.21 12.20
C PRO A 176 1.23 -19.56 12.05
N THR A 177 0.36 -18.55 11.98
CA THR A 177 -0.98 -18.77 11.47
C THR A 177 -0.92 -18.83 9.95
N HIS A 178 -1.14 -20.02 9.40
CA HIS A 178 -1.30 -20.28 7.97
C HIS A 178 -2.60 -19.61 7.50
N HIS A 179 -2.58 -18.31 7.22
CA HIS A 179 -3.65 -17.64 6.50
C HIS A 179 -3.36 -17.78 5.01
N ILE A 180 -3.99 -18.78 4.39
CA ILE A 180 -4.09 -18.91 2.93
C ILE A 180 -4.65 -17.60 2.41
N SER A 181 -3.86 -16.84 1.65
CA SER A 181 -4.35 -15.59 1.08
C SER A 181 -5.40 -15.93 0.03
N PRO A 182 -6.56 -15.27 -0.02
CA PRO A 182 -7.55 -15.50 -1.09
C PRO A 182 -6.99 -15.20 -2.49
N LEU A 183 -5.83 -14.55 -2.60
CA LEU A 183 -5.07 -14.32 -3.83
C LEU A 183 -4.17 -15.50 -4.23
N ASP A 184 -4.05 -16.54 -3.41
CA ASP A 184 -3.31 -17.76 -3.70
C ASP A 184 -4.17 -18.83 -4.40
N LEU A 185 -5.43 -18.52 -4.70
CA LEU A 185 -6.28 -19.36 -5.55
C LEU A 185 -5.65 -19.48 -6.95
N ASP A 186 -5.67 -20.70 -7.49
CA ASP A 186 -5.18 -20.97 -8.83
C ASP A 186 -6.02 -20.19 -9.86
N PRO A 187 -5.41 -19.27 -10.63
CA PRO A 187 -6.14 -18.49 -11.63
C PRO A 187 -6.83 -19.36 -12.69
N GLU A 188 -6.36 -20.58 -12.94
CA GLU A 188 -6.97 -21.52 -13.88
C GLU A 188 -8.41 -21.87 -13.49
N ARG A 189 -8.68 -22.08 -12.19
CA ARG A 189 -10.05 -22.36 -11.70
C ARG A 189 -11.01 -21.19 -11.91
N VAL A 190 -10.52 -19.97 -11.78
CA VAL A 190 -11.33 -18.76 -11.99
C VAL A 190 -11.62 -18.57 -13.47
N ILE A 191 -10.66 -18.86 -14.34
CA ILE A 191 -10.85 -18.81 -15.79
C ILE A 191 -11.86 -19.86 -16.24
N GLN A 192 -11.75 -21.10 -15.76
CA GLN A 192 -12.68 -22.17 -16.11
C GLN A 192 -14.12 -21.84 -15.68
N PHE A 193 -14.32 -21.32 -14.48
CA PHE A 193 -15.65 -20.85 -14.05
C PHE A 193 -16.18 -19.72 -14.94
N LEU A 194 -15.30 -18.83 -15.39
CA LEU A 194 -15.69 -17.76 -16.31
C LEU A 194 -16.04 -18.28 -17.68
N GLU A 195 -15.33 -19.29 -18.19
CA GLU A 195 -15.66 -19.97 -19.44
C GLU A 195 -17.02 -20.69 -19.33
N ASP A 196 -17.27 -21.40 -18.22
CA ASP A 196 -18.54 -22.07 -17.95
C ASP A 196 -19.71 -21.07 -17.84
N GLN A 197 -19.51 -19.92 -17.19
CA GLN A 197 -20.51 -18.86 -17.09
C GLN A 197 -20.71 -18.08 -18.40
N LEU A 198 -19.66 -18.01 -19.22
CA LEU A 198 -19.69 -17.28 -20.48
C LEU A 198 -20.23 -18.12 -21.63
N GLU A 199 -20.33 -19.44 -21.48
CA GLU A 199 -20.73 -20.47 -22.47
C GLU A 199 -21.04 -19.83 -23.84
N ILE A 200 -19.95 -19.40 -24.49
CA ILE A 200 -20.00 -18.93 -25.86
C ILE A 200 -20.14 -20.24 -26.61
N ASP A 201 -21.36 -20.54 -27.05
CA ASP A 201 -21.65 -21.58 -28.03
C ASP A 201 -20.66 -21.39 -29.20
N TYR A 202 -19.57 -22.16 -29.20
CA TYR A 202 -18.74 -22.34 -30.37
C TYR A 202 -19.44 -23.42 -31.21
N GLU A 203 -20.48 -23.02 -31.94
CA GLU A 203 -20.88 -23.71 -33.18
C GLU A 203 -19.87 -23.40 -34.30
#